data_AF-A0A958HMC9-F1
#
_entry.id   AF-A0A958HMC9-F1
#
_cell.length_a   1.000
_cell.length_b   1.000
_cell.length_c   1.000
_cell.angle_alpha   90.00
_cell.angle_beta   90.00
_cell.angle_gamma   90.00
#
_symmetry.space_group_name_H-M   'P 1'
#
loop_
_entity.id
_entity.type
_entity.pdbx_description
1 polymer ?
#
loop_
_entity_poly.entity_id
_entity_poly.type
_entity_poly.pdbx_seq_one_letter_code
_entity_poly.pdbx_strand_id
1 'polypeptide(L)'
;PCAAAGHKTDPVTRMVQRYFDRVLAAMVDNGEVAQAFAQVQNMLQPPTTLFHPRIVWQVLRAKSSAHSANSAQKLTRQGDAQHRIRETSAA
;
A
#
# COMPACT_ATOMS: atom_id res chain seq x y z
N PRO A 1 33.02 -5.80 -11.46
CA PRO A 1 32.32 -4.69 -12.15
C PRO A 1 31.87 -5.13 -13.54
N CYS A 2 30.60 -5.56 -13.68
CA CYS A 2 30.01 -5.92 -14.96
C CYS A 2 28.82 -5.00 -15.25
N ALA A 3 28.86 -4.40 -16.43
CA ALA A 3 28.01 -3.32 -16.88
C ALA A 3 26.52 -3.67 -16.80
N ALA A 4 25.75 -2.83 -16.10
CA ALA A 4 24.32 -2.77 -16.26
C ALA A 4 24.02 -2.25 -17.67
N ALA A 5 23.77 -3.16 -18.62
CA ALA A 5 23.23 -2.82 -19.92
C ALA A 5 21.84 -2.23 -19.72
N GLY A 6 21.79 -0.90 -19.57
CA GLY A 6 20.56 -0.14 -19.52
C GLY A 6 19.89 -0.21 -20.89
N HIS A 7 19.04 -1.23 -21.07
CA HIS A 7 18.03 -1.22 -22.12
C HIS A 7 17.28 0.09 -21.99
N LYS A 8 17.26 0.90 -23.06
CA LYS A 8 16.48 2.14 -23.12
C LYS A 8 15.10 1.80 -22.57
N THR A 9 14.73 2.43 -21.45
CA THR A 9 13.48 2.12 -20.79
C THR A 9 12.37 2.45 -21.76
N ASP A 10 11.81 1.42 -22.37
CA ASP A 10 10.76 1.56 -23.35
C ASP A 10 9.58 2.31 -22.69
N PRO A 11 9.04 3.35 -23.32
CA PRO A 11 7.97 4.15 -22.71
C PRO A 11 6.74 3.31 -22.37
N VAL A 12 6.47 2.22 -23.10
CA VAL A 12 5.38 1.29 -22.77
C VAL A 12 5.70 0.55 -21.48
N THR A 13 6.94 0.10 -21.31
CA THR A 13 7.38 -0.54 -20.06
C THR A 13 7.21 0.38 -18.85
N ARG A 14 7.57 1.67 -18.99
CA ARG A 14 7.33 2.68 -17.93
C ARG A 14 5.85 2.89 -17.65
N MET A 15 5.00 2.87 -18.68
CA MET A 15 3.56 3.00 -18.51
C MET A 15 2.97 1.81 -17.75
N VAL A 16 3.39 0.59 -18.10
CA VAL A 16 2.96 -0.64 -17.43
C VAL A 16 3.43 -0.68 -15.99
N GLN A 17 4.68 -0.29 -15.70
CA GLN A 17 5.19 -0.18 -14.32
C GLN A 17 4.33 0.77 -13.48
N ARG A 18 4.05 1.98 -13.99
CA ARG A 18 3.17 2.94 -13.31
C ARG A 18 1.76 2.41 -13.11
N TYR A 19 1.26 1.59 -14.03
CA TYR A 19 -0.02 0.93 -13.87
C TYR A 19 0.00 -0.03 -12.68
N PHE A 20 1.02 -0.88 -12.58
CA PHE A 20 1.17 -1.81 -11.45
C PHE A 20 1.31 -1.08 -10.11
N ASP A 21 2.07 0.02 -10.06
CA ASP A 21 2.16 0.84 -8.84
C ASP A 21 0.79 1.34 -8.38
N ARG A 22 -0.06 1.75 -9.33
CA ARG A 22 -1.45 2.17 -9.04
C ARG A 22 -2.34 1.00 -8.63
N VAL A 23 -2.19 -0.16 -9.26
CA VAL A 23 -2.92 -1.38 -8.86
C VAL A 23 -2.59 -1.73 -7.41
N LEU A 24 -1.31 -1.74 -7.06
CA LEU A 24 -0.83 -2.00 -5.70
C LEU A 24 -1.40 -1.01 -4.68
N ALA A 25 -1.42 0.28 -5.02
CA ALA A 25 -2.04 1.30 -4.16
C ALA A 25 -3.56 1.10 -4.01
N ALA A 26 -4.25 0.79 -5.11
CA ALA A 26 -5.70 0.60 -5.12
C ALA A 26 -6.16 -0.66 -4.36
N MET A 27 -5.31 -1.67 -4.20
CA MET A 27 -5.62 -2.86 -3.41
C MET A 27 -5.90 -2.56 -1.93
N VAL A 28 -5.33 -1.47 -1.40
CA VAL A 28 -5.50 -1.08 0.01
C VAL A 28 -6.93 -0.62 0.28
N ASP A 29 -7.51 0.14 -0.64
CA ASP A 29 -8.83 0.76 -0.49
C ASP A 29 -9.95 -0.02 -1.20
N ASN A 30 -9.61 -0.99 -2.06
CA ASN A 30 -10.58 -1.65 -2.94
C ASN A 30 -10.40 -3.18 -2.99
N GLY A 31 -11.29 -3.88 -2.28
CA GLY A 31 -11.28 -5.33 -2.17
C GLY A 31 -11.47 -6.07 -3.51
N GLU A 32 -12.14 -5.47 -4.49
CA GLU A 32 -12.34 -6.09 -5.81
C GLU A 32 -11.04 -6.13 -6.61
N VAL A 33 -10.22 -5.07 -6.53
CA VAL A 33 -8.87 -5.03 -7.13
C VAL A 33 -7.94 -6.01 -6.42
N ALA A 34 -7.99 -6.06 -5.09
CA ALA A 34 -7.18 -6.99 -4.29
C ALA A 34 -7.51 -8.46 -4.61
N GLN A 35 -8.79 -8.81 -4.73
CA GLN A 35 -9.22 -10.15 -5.08
C GLN A 35 -8.79 -10.52 -6.51
N ALA A 36 -8.98 -9.64 -7.48
CA ALA A 36 -8.56 -9.88 -8.86
C ALA A 36 -7.04 -10.09 -8.97
N PHE A 37 -6.26 -9.27 -8.25
CA PHE A 37 -4.81 -9.43 -8.18
C PHE A 37 -4.41 -10.75 -7.55
N ALA A 38 -5.04 -11.15 -6.44
CA ALA A 38 -4.78 -12.44 -5.81
C ALA A 38 -5.13 -13.63 -6.72
N GLN A 39 -6.23 -13.55 -7.46
CA GLN A 39 -6.62 -14.60 -8.42
C GLN A 39 -5.59 -14.74 -9.55
N VAL A 40 -5.08 -13.63 -10.09
CA VAL A 40 -4.03 -13.65 -11.10
C VAL A 40 -2.71 -14.14 -10.53
N GLN A 41 -2.32 -13.68 -9.33
CA GLN A 41 -1.07 -14.07 -8.67
C GLN A 41 -1.04 -15.58 -8.36
N ASN A 42 -2.18 -16.16 -8.02
CA ASN A 42 -2.33 -17.60 -7.80
C ASN A 42 -2.68 -18.37 -9.09
N MET A 43 -2.63 -17.71 -10.25
CA MET A 43 -2.93 -18.28 -11.57
C MET A 43 -4.34 -18.89 -11.72
N LEU A 44 -5.31 -18.50 -10.87
CA LEU A 44 -6.72 -18.87 -11.04
C LEU A 44 -7.36 -18.15 -12.22
N GLN A 45 -6.80 -17.03 -12.62
CA GLN A 45 -7.29 -16.19 -13.72
C GLN A 45 -6.11 -15.73 -14.58
N PRO A 46 -6.33 -15.49 -15.89
CA PRO A 46 -5.28 -14.97 -16.75
C PRO A 46 -4.88 -13.55 -16.33
N PRO A 47 -3.63 -13.12 -16.61
CA PRO A 47 -3.15 -11.79 -16.26
C PRO A 47 -3.92 -10.66 -16.97
N THR A 48 -4.65 -10.97 -18.05
CA THR A 48 -5.56 -10.05 -18.73
C THR A 48 -6.73 -9.62 -17.84
N THR A 49 -7.09 -10.39 -16.81
CA THR A 49 -8.13 -10.04 -15.82
C THR A 49 -7.83 -8.71 -15.13
N LEU A 50 -6.57 -8.42 -14.83
CA LEU A 50 -6.17 -7.13 -14.25
C LEU A 50 -6.31 -5.95 -15.23
N PHE A 51 -6.36 -6.19 -16.54
CA PHE A 51 -6.50 -5.14 -17.55
C PHE A 51 -7.95 -4.91 -17.99
N HIS A 52 -8.92 -5.54 -17.33
CA HIS A 52 -10.33 -5.31 -17.66
C HIS A 52 -10.73 -3.87 -17.35
N PRO A 53 -11.53 -3.23 -18.21
CA PRO A 53 -11.88 -1.81 -18.07
C PRO A 53 -12.55 -1.50 -16.73
N ARG A 54 -13.27 -2.46 -16.14
CA ARG A 54 -13.84 -2.38 -14.80
C ARG A 54 -12.76 -2.23 -13.71
N ILE A 55 -11.70 -3.05 -13.75
CA ILE A 55 -10.59 -2.99 -12.79
C ILE A 55 -9.75 -1.74 -13.03
N VAL A 56 -9.46 -1.41 -14.28
CA VAL A 56 -8.74 -0.18 -14.66
C VAL A 56 -9.46 1.06 -14.13
N TRP A 57 -10.78 1.13 -14.25
CA TRP A 57 -11.57 2.23 -13.68
C TRP A 57 -11.42 2.34 -12.18
N GLN A 58 -11.43 1.23 -11.45
CA GLN A 58 -11.27 1.24 -10.00
C GLN A 58 -9.88 1.68 -9.56
N VAL A 59 -8.84 1.26 -10.29
CA VAL A 59 -7.45 1.68 -10.08
C VAL A 59 -7.26 3.16 -10.38
N LEU A 60 -7.90 3.69 -11.42
CA LEU A 60 -7.85 5.12 -11.76
C LEU A 60 -8.65 5.99 -10.78
N ARG A 61 -9.74 5.44 -10.20
CA ARG A 61 -10.60 6.15 -9.26
C ARG A 61 -10.11 6.08 -7.81
N ALA A 62 -9.15 5.19 -7.52
CA ALA A 62 -8.38 5.18 -6.28
C ALA A 62 -7.53 6.46 -6.21
N LYS A 63 -8.18 7.57 -5.86
CA LYS A 63 -7.50 8.76 -5.36
C LYS A 63 -6.83 8.31 -4.09
N SER A 64 -5.50 8.29 -4.11
CA SER A 64 -4.65 8.08 -2.95
C SER A 64 -5.22 8.91 -1.80
N SER A 65 -5.97 8.22 -0.91
CA SER A 65 -6.36 8.76 0.38
C SER A 65 -5.05 8.82 1.14
N ALA A 66 -4.32 9.91 0.91
CA ALA A 66 -3.03 10.17 1.50
C ALA A 66 -3.23 10.12 3.01
N HIS A 67 -2.85 8.98 3.60
CA HIS A 67 -2.27 8.91 4.93
C HIS A 67 -2.98 9.76 5.98
N SER A 68 -4.31 9.70 6.07
CA SER A 68 -5.07 10.31 7.18
C SER A 68 -5.00 9.46 8.46
N ALA A 69 -4.00 8.58 8.59
CA ALA A 69 -3.90 7.58 9.64
C ALA A 69 -2.60 7.67 10.46
N ASN A 70 -1.93 8.84 10.52
CA ASN A 70 -0.76 9.02 11.40
C ASN A 70 -0.92 10.10 12.47
N SER A 71 -2.14 10.61 12.68
CA SER A 71 -2.49 11.48 13.81
C SER A 71 -2.91 10.69 15.07
N ALA A 72 -3.24 9.40 14.95
CA ALA A 72 -3.69 8.59 16.09
C ALA A 72 -2.54 7.98 16.92
N GLN A 73 -1.29 7.98 16.43
CA GLN A 73 -0.16 7.40 17.16
C GLN A 73 0.56 8.40 18.09
N LYS A 74 0.22 9.70 18.07
CA LYS A 74 0.89 10.70 18.91
C LYS A 74 0.24 10.92 20.29
N LEU A 75 -0.88 10.27 20.63
CA LEU A 75 -1.63 10.60 21.86
C LEU A 75 -1.65 9.54 22.97
N THR A 76 -0.98 8.38 22.82
CA THR A 76 -1.10 7.30 23.83
C THR A 76 0.22 6.87 24.51
N ARG A 77 1.30 7.65 24.39
CA ARG A 77 2.58 7.31 25.03
C ARG A 77 3.11 8.28 26.10
N GLN A 78 2.42 9.38 26.40
CA GLN A 78 3.04 10.44 27.21
C GLN A 78 2.11 11.07 28.27
N GLY A 79 1.14 10.30 28.76
CA GLY A 79 0.09 10.81 29.64
C GLY A 79 -0.26 9.95 30.85
N ASP A 80 0.57 8.98 31.26
CA ASP A 80 0.28 8.15 32.44
C ASP A 80 1.46 8.10 33.42
N ALA A 81 1.48 9.10 34.30
CA ALA A 81 1.51 8.89 35.74
C ALA A 81 2.57 7.93 36.35
N GLN A 82 3.86 8.18 36.09
CA GLN A 82 4.94 7.72 37.00
C GLN A 82 5.25 8.71 38.13
N HIS A 83 4.28 9.54 38.50
CA HIS A 83 4.31 10.36 39.70
C HIS A 83 3.37 9.73 40.72
N ARG A 84 3.88 9.44 41.93
CA ARG A 84 3.11 9.32 43.20
C ARG A 84 2.84 7.97 43.86
N ILE A 85 3.57 6.88 43.63
CA ILE A 85 3.54 5.77 44.62
C ILE A 85 4.91 5.11 44.73
N ARG A 86 5.70 5.53 45.73
CA ARG A 86 6.61 4.70 46.57
C ARG A 86 7.53 5.51 47.49
N GLU A 87 7.37 6.83 47.58
CA GLU A 87 7.90 7.64 48.69
C GLU A 87 6.97 7.64 49.92
N THR A 88 6.40 6.49 50.32
CA THR A 88 5.71 6.34 51.62
C THR A 88 5.70 4.87 52.02
N SER A 89 6.87 4.31 52.32
CA SER A 89 6.96 3.09 53.13
C SER A 89 8.24 3.12 53.96
N ALA A 90 8.37 4.20 54.73
CA ALA A 90 9.12 4.21 55.96
C ALA A 90 8.08 4.26 57.09
N ALA A 91 7.86 3.11 57.73
CA ALA A 91 7.31 2.94 59.07
C ALA A 91 7.65 1.51 59.52
#